data_AF-A0A953DTX2-F1
#
_entry.id   AF-A0A953DTX2-F1
#
_cell.length_a   1.000
_cell.length_b   1.000
_cell.length_c   1.000
_cell.angle_alpha   90.00
_cell.angle_beta   90.00
_cell.angle_gamma   90.00
#
_symmetry.space_group_name_H-M   'P 1'
#
loop_
_entity.id
_entity.type
_entity.pdbx_description
1 polymer ?
#
loop_
_entity_poly.entity_id
_entity_poly.type
_entity_poly.pdbx_seq_one_letter_code
_entity_poly.pdbx_strand_id
1 'polypeptide(L)' 'MPEVHVRKMLTVVEEVFHEGGPRAAAPLRRGAVLAVIRNPYAGRYEPDIMAMMDDLRPLGLE' A
#
# COMPACT_ATOMS: atom_id res chain seq x y z
N MET A 1 -1.93 -10.77 -19.16
CA MET A 1 -2.49 -9.99 -18.04
C MET A 1 -1.66 -8.72 -17.98
N PRO A 2 -2.24 -7.52 -17.94
CA PRO A 2 -1.44 -6.31 -17.84
C PRO A 2 -0.62 -6.38 -16.55
N GLU A 3 0.69 -6.43 -16.72
CA GLU A 3 1.63 -6.51 -15.61
C GLU A 3 1.47 -5.26 -14.73
N VAL A 4 1.26 -5.45 -13.42
CA VAL A 4 1.18 -4.32 -12.48
C VAL A 4 2.57 -3.71 -12.36
N HIS A 5 2.80 -2.60 -13.06
CA HIS A 5 4.10 -1.94 -13.08
C HIS A 5 4.30 -1.08 -11.83
N VAL A 6 5.07 -1.59 -10.88
CA VAL A 6 5.47 -0.87 -9.66
C VAL A 6 6.62 0.09 -9.97
N ARG A 7 6.42 1.38 -9.72
CA ARG A 7 7.47 2.42 -9.83
C ARG A 7 8.35 2.47 -8.59
N LYS A 8 7.73 2.36 -7.41
CA LYS A 8 8.42 2.37 -6.12
C LYS A 8 7.54 1.74 -5.04
N MET A 9 8.20 1.26 -3.98
CA MET A 9 7.57 0.86 -2.74
C MET A 9 8.09 1.72 -1.58
N LEU A 10 7.28 1.87 -0.55
CA LEU A 10 7.65 2.52 0.70
C LEU A 10 7.13 1.68 1.86
N THR A 11 8.01 1.41 2.81
CA THR A 11 7.63 0.80 4.09
C THR A 11 7.81 1.82 5.19
N VAL A 12 6.75 2.04 5.96
CA VAL A 12 6.76 2.90 7.13
C VAL A 12 6.65 1.99 8.35
N VAL A 13 7.59 2.15 9.28
CA VAL A 13 7.53 1.54 10.60
C VAL A 13 7.51 2.67 11.62
N GLU A 14 6.43 2.74 12.38
CA GLU A 14 6.24 3.71 13.45
C GLU A 14 6.34 2.98 14.80
N GLU A 15 7.17 3.52 15.69
CA GLU A 15 7.21 3.09 17.09
C GLU A 15 6.61 4.20 17.97
N VAL A 16 5.47 3.90 18.60
CA VAL A 16 4.75 4.83 19.47
C VAL A 16 5.12 4.53 20.92
N PHE A 17 5.85 5.46 21.55
CA PHE A 17 6.32 5.33 22.93
C PHE A 17 5.33 5.84 23.97
N HIS A 18 4.51 6.84 23.61
CA HIS A 18 3.40 7.36 24.41
C HIS A 18 2.50 8.26 23.56
N GLU A 19 1.24 8.42 23.97
CA GLU A 19 0.28 9.39 23.42
C GLU A 19 -0.39 10.16 24.59
N GLY A 20 0.41 10.99 25.27
CA GLY A 20 -0.05 11.81 26.40
C GLY A 20 -0.04 11.14 27.79
N GLY A 21 0.27 9.84 27.88
CA GLY A 21 0.48 9.11 29.15
C GLY A 21 1.96 8.83 29.47
N PRO A 22 2.25 8.08 30.55
CA PRO A 22 3.59 7.58 30.83
C PRO A 22 4.13 6.73 29.68
N ARG A 23 5.45 6.78 29.46
CA ARG A 23 6.13 6.01 28.42
C ARG A 23 5.97 4.50 28.63
N ALA A 24 5.60 3.78 27.58
CA ALA A 24 5.49 2.33 27.60
C ALA A 24 6.88 1.65 27.64
N ALA A 25 7.01 0.55 28.39
CA ALA A 25 8.24 -0.24 28.45
C ALA A 25 8.55 -0.94 27.10
N ALA A 26 7.50 -1.34 26.37
CA ALA A 26 7.57 -1.80 25.00
C ALA A 26 6.71 -0.86 24.12
N PRO A 27 7.27 -0.22 23.08
CA PRO A 27 6.49 0.67 22.23
C PRO A 27 5.51 -0.11 21.36
N LEU A 28 4.34 0.48 21.11
CA LEU A 28 3.44 -0.02 20.07
C LEU A 28 4.11 0.18 18.72
N ARG A 29 4.06 -0.83 17.85
CA ARG A 29 4.54 -0.73 16.48
C ARG A 29 3.39 -0.69 15.50
N ARG A 30 3.42 0.26 14.57
CA ARG A 30 2.53 0.32 13.42
C ARG A 30 3.33 0.23 12.13
N GLY A 31 2.82 -0.52 11.16
CA GLY A 31 3.44 -0.71 9.86
C GLY A 31 2.50 -0.32 8.74
N ALA A 32 3.05 0.28 7.69
CA ALA A 32 2.35 0.46 6.43
C ALA A 32 3.29 0.11 5.27
N VAL A 33 2.79 -0.65 4.30
CA VAL A 33 3.49 -0.93 3.04
C VAL A 33 2.69 -0.29 1.92
N LEU A 34 3.35 0.52 1.11
CA LEU A 34 2.74 1.28 0.03
C LEU A 34 3.45 0.96 -1.28
N ALA A 35 2.67 0.79 -2.35
CA ALA A 35 3.19 0.65 -3.70
C ALA A 35 2.65 1.79 -4.57
N VAL A 36 3.52 2.38 -5.38
CA VAL A 36 3.10 3.33 -6.42
C VAL A 36 3.19 2.62 -7.76
N ILE A 37 2.04 2.49 -8.43
CA ILE A 37 1.92 1.77 -9.69
C ILE A 37 1.53 2.68 -10.85
N ARG A 38 1.78 2.24 -12.08
CA ARG A 38 1.22 2.87 -13.27
C ARG A 38 -0.28 2.59 -13.34
N ASN A 39 -1.11 3.63 -13.50
CA ASN A 39 -2.52 3.46 -13.81
C ASN A 39 -2.69 3.23 -15.33
N PRO A 40 -3.14 2.05 -15.78
CA PRO A 40 -3.32 1.76 -17.21
C PRO A 40 -4.51 2.51 -17.82
N TYR A 41 -5.41 3.06 -17.01
CA TYR A 41 -6.64 3.75 -17.43
C TYR A 41 -6.54 5.27 -17.43
N ALA A 42 -5.40 5.82 -16.99
CA ALA A 42 -5.21 7.26 -16.93
C ALA A 42 -5.40 7.93 -18.30
N GLY A 43 -6.08 9.08 -18.33
CA GLY A 43 -6.25 9.91 -19.53
C GLY A 43 -7.41 9.51 -20.45
N ARG A 44 -8.23 8.51 -20.08
CA ARG A 44 -9.45 8.14 -20.81
C ARG A 44 -10.56 7.66 -19.86
N TYR A 45 -11.78 7.59 -20.38
CA TYR A 45 -12.84 6.83 -19.73
C TYR A 45 -12.66 5.33 -20.02
N GLU A 46 -12.69 4.51 -18.97
CA GLU A 46 -12.67 3.06 -19.07
C GLU A 46 -13.95 2.51 -18.43
N PRO A 47 -14.86 1.91 -19.21
CA PRO A 47 -16.10 1.34 -18.66
C PRO A 47 -15.88 0.03 -17.89
N ASP A 48 -14.78 -0.68 -18.14
CA ASP A 48 -14.47 -1.96 -17.47
C ASP A 48 -13.12 -1.92 -16.75
N ILE A 49 -13.19 -1.76 -15.43
CA ILE A 49 -12.02 -1.73 -14.53
C ILE A 49 -11.97 -2.94 -13.58
N MET A 50 -12.98 -3.83 -13.63
CA MET A 50 -13.12 -4.88 -12.62
C MET A 50 -11.98 -5.90 -12.70
N ALA A 51 -11.48 -6.18 -13.91
CA ALA A 51 -10.36 -7.09 -14.12
C ALA A 51 -9.08 -6.67 -13.35
N MET A 52 -8.86 -5.36 -13.15
CA MET A 52 -7.68 -4.87 -12.42
C MET A 52 -7.71 -5.24 -10.94
N MET A 53 -8.89 -5.51 -10.35
CA MET A 53 -8.97 -5.95 -8.95
C MET A 53 -8.28 -7.30 -8.72
N ASP A 54 -8.44 -8.23 -9.67
CA ASP A 54 -7.80 -9.54 -9.59
C ASP A 54 -6.30 -9.44 -9.85
N ASP A 55 -5.89 -8.62 -10.83
CA ASP A 55 -4.48 -8.35 -11.13
C ASP A 55 -3.73 -7.68 -9.97
N LEU A 56 -4.42 -6.88 -9.13
CA LEU A 56 -3.83 -6.23 -7.96
C LEU A 56 -3.69 -7.15 -6.74
N ARG A 57 -4.37 -8.30 -6.72
CA ARG A 57 -4.39 -9.18 -5.55
C ARG A 57 -3.01 -9.70 -5.15
N PRO A 58 -2.13 -10.16 -6.08
CA PRO A 58 -0.80 -10.62 -5.73
C PRO A 58 0.05 -9.54 -5.05
N LEU A 59 -0.09 -8.27 -5.47
CA LEU A 59 0.66 -7.14 -4.89
C LEU A 59 0.35 -6.91 -3.40
N GLY A 60 -0.80 -7.36 -2.90
CA GLY A 60 -1.15 -7.28 -1.48
C GLY A 60 -0.73 -8.50 -0.66
N LEU A 61 -0.25 -9.57 -1.31
CA LEU A 61 0.11 -10.84 -0.67
C LEU A 61 1.63 -11.10 -0.67
N GLU A 62 2.32 -10.66 -1.71
CA GLU A 62 3.78 -10.79 -1.91
C GLU A 62 4.54 -9.55 -1.44
#